data_AF-F0JDI1-F1
#
_entry.id   AF-F0JDI1-F1
#
_cell.length_a   1.000
_cell.length_b   1.000
_cell.length_c   1.000
_cell.angle_alpha   90.00
_cell.angle_beta   90.00
_cell.angle_gamma   90.00
#
_symmetry.space_group_name_H-M   'P 1'
#
loop_
_entity.id
_entity.type
_entity.pdbx_description
1 polymer ?
#
loop_
_entity_poly.entity_id
_entity_poly.type
_entity_poly.pdbx_seq_one_letter_code
_entity_poly.pdbx_strand_id
1 'polypeptide(L)'
;MDFNIQLPDEEERLRKAFRTRVPGLTARFSEIGLVLDVSDLSATGFAVIDKNGRFTERETYDVELQIKGRLFLGGTRAMCMRVREDGIVGLNFTDLERQKQIKLDKLVLEVQKRLIALRKKKREQG
;
A
#
# COMPACT_ATOMS: atom_id res chain seq x y z
N MET A 1 -32.84 -13.49 -28.01
CA MET A 1 -32.28 -13.99 -26.73
C MET A 1 -31.48 -12.84 -26.16
N ASP A 2 -32.13 -12.06 -25.29
CA ASP A 2 -31.53 -10.90 -24.66
C ASP A 2 -30.64 -11.36 -23.51
N PHE A 3 -29.34 -11.27 -23.72
CA PHE A 3 -28.35 -11.54 -22.67
C PHE A 3 -28.35 -10.34 -21.72
N ASN A 4 -29.16 -10.43 -20.66
CA ASN A 4 -29.10 -9.51 -19.55
C ASN A 4 -27.89 -9.88 -18.67
N ILE A 5 -26.74 -9.28 -18.97
CA ILE A 5 -25.55 -9.39 -18.12
C ILE A 5 -25.81 -8.51 -16.89
N GLN A 6 -26.31 -9.12 -15.82
CA GLN A 6 -26.30 -8.50 -14.50
C GLN A 6 -24.84 -8.50 -14.02
N LEU A 7 -24.16 -7.37 -14.21
CA LEU A 7 -22.92 -7.07 -13.51
C LEU A 7 -23.25 -7.02 -12.00
N PRO A 8 -22.60 -7.82 -11.14
CA PRO A 8 -22.78 -7.70 -9.70
C PRO A 8 -22.38 -6.29 -9.27
N ASP A 9 -23.12 -5.77 -8.28
CA ASP A 9 -23.01 -4.43 -7.72
C ASP A 9 -21.56 -3.98 -7.47
N GLU A 10 -21.38 -2.66 -7.51
CA GLU A 10 -20.16 -1.83 -7.51
C GLU A 10 -19.05 -2.12 -6.46
N GLU A 11 -19.07 -3.24 -5.74
CA GLU A 11 -18.14 -3.59 -4.66
C GLU A 11 -16.77 -4.15 -5.12
N GLU A 12 -16.63 -4.60 -6.37
CA GLU A 12 -15.33 -4.94 -6.94
C GLU A 12 -14.87 -3.87 -7.94
N ARG A 13 -14.44 -2.72 -7.43
CA ARG A 13 -13.37 -1.97 -8.13
C ARG A 13 -12.14 -2.88 -8.19
N LEU A 14 -12.08 -3.70 -9.25
CA LEU A 14 -10.96 -4.54 -9.62
C LEU A 14 -9.67 -3.77 -9.37
N ARG A 15 -8.86 -4.27 -8.43
CA ARG A 15 -7.65 -3.58 -7.97
C ARG A 15 -6.75 -3.33 -9.19
N LYS A 16 -6.51 -2.05 -9.50
CA LYS A 16 -5.70 -1.64 -10.66
C LYS A 16 -4.20 -1.92 -10.51
N ALA A 17 -3.73 -2.24 -9.30
CA ALA A 17 -2.32 -2.44 -9.00
C ALA A 17 -2.10 -3.63 -8.06
N PHE A 18 -1.03 -4.38 -8.32
CA PHE A 18 -0.58 -5.46 -7.45
C PHE A 18 -0.15 -4.92 -6.08
N ARG A 19 -0.49 -5.66 -5.02
CA ARG A 19 -0.14 -5.33 -3.63
C ARG A 19 0.76 -6.41 -3.04
N THR A 20 1.80 -6.00 -2.34
CA THR A 20 2.73 -6.91 -1.67
C THR A 20 3.11 -6.40 -0.29
N ARG A 21 3.40 -7.32 0.63
CA ARG A 21 4.03 -6.97 1.90
C ARG A 21 5.52 -6.75 1.66
N VAL A 22 6.01 -5.56 2.03
CA VAL A 22 7.45 -5.24 1.99
C VAL A 22 7.99 -5.35 3.42
N PRO A 23 8.85 -6.34 3.74
CA PRO A 23 9.36 -6.51 5.09
C PRO A 23 10.17 -5.30 5.57
N GLY A 24 9.82 -4.78 6.75
CA GLY A 24 10.48 -3.61 7.35
C GLY A 24 10.13 -2.29 6.69
N LEU A 25 9.06 -2.23 5.89
CA LEU A 25 8.52 -0.98 5.36
C LEU A 25 7.64 -0.30 6.41
N THR A 26 7.91 0.97 6.64
CA THR A 26 7.19 1.83 7.57
C THR A 26 6.78 3.13 6.87
N ALA A 27 5.70 3.73 7.32
CA ALA A 27 5.21 5.02 6.86
C ALA A 27 5.29 6.02 8.02
N ARG A 28 6.00 7.12 7.81
CA ARG A 28 6.09 8.24 8.74
C ARG A 28 5.13 9.32 8.29
N PHE A 29 4.27 9.76 9.19
CA PHE A 29 3.31 10.84 8.99
C PHE A 29 3.74 12.05 9.80
N SER A 30 4.19 13.10 9.13
CA SER A 30 4.81 14.26 9.79
C SER A 30 3.80 15.06 10.60
N GLU A 31 2.58 15.22 10.08
CA GLU A 31 1.51 16.02 10.69
C GLU A 31 1.04 15.48 12.04
N ILE A 32 1.00 14.15 12.19
CA ILE A 32 0.59 13.46 13.41
C ILE A 32 1.77 12.90 14.22
N GLY A 33 3.00 13.16 13.78
CA GLY A 33 4.23 12.77 14.48
C GLY A 33 4.40 11.26 14.70
N LEU A 34 3.90 10.42 13.78
CA LEU A 34 3.81 8.97 13.98
C LEU A 34 4.53 8.18 12.90
N VAL A 35 5.08 7.03 13.27
CA VAL A 35 5.60 6.02 12.34
C VAL A 35 4.81 4.74 12.52
N LEU A 36 4.28 4.18 11.43
CA LEU A 36 3.48 2.97 11.43
C LEU A 36 4.05 1.92 10.49
N ASP A 37 3.83 0.65 10.84
CA ASP A 37 4.14 -0.47 9.96
C ASP A 37 3.19 -0.49 8.75
N VAL A 38 3.77 -0.71 7.57
CA VAL A 38 3.00 -0.88 6.33
C VAL A 38 2.61 -2.35 6.18
N SER A 39 1.31 -2.62 6.17
CA SER A 39 0.73 -3.95 5.98
C SER A 39 0.97 -4.45 4.54
N ASP A 40 0.64 -3.61 3.56
CA ASP A 40 0.83 -3.86 2.14
C ASP A 40 1.09 -2.56 1.36
N LEU A 41 1.82 -2.68 0.27
CA LEU A 41 2.19 -1.58 -0.65
C LEU A 41 1.81 -1.96 -2.08
N SER A 42 1.30 -0.98 -2.83
CA SER A 42 1.21 -0.98 -4.29
C SER A 42 1.91 0.25 -4.88
N ALA A 43 1.91 0.35 -6.20
CA ALA A 43 2.38 1.52 -6.93
C ALA A 43 1.55 2.79 -6.70
N THR A 44 0.30 2.63 -6.24
CA THR A 44 -0.70 3.71 -6.14
C THR A 44 -1.11 4.02 -4.70
N GLY A 45 -0.73 3.18 -3.75
CA GLY A 45 -1.15 3.33 -2.36
C GLY A 45 -0.55 2.28 -1.45
N PHE A 46 -0.91 2.33 -0.18
CA PHE A 46 -0.43 1.43 0.86
C PHE A 46 -1.45 1.34 1.99
N ALA A 47 -1.29 0.34 2.85
CA ALA A 47 -2.10 0.20 4.05
C ALA A 47 -1.22 0.21 5.29
N VAL A 48 -1.67 0.89 6.35
CA VAL A 48 -1.02 0.89 7.66
C VAL A 48 -1.96 0.33 8.72
N ILE A 49 -1.38 -0.04 9.86
CA ILE A 49 -2.14 -0.50 11.02
C ILE A 49 -2.13 0.63 12.06
N ASP A 50 -3.28 1.25 12.30
CA ASP A 50 -3.48 2.21 13.37
C ASP A 50 -4.60 1.77 14.31
N LYS A 51 -4.20 1.31 15.50
CA LYS A 51 -5.14 0.84 16.52
C LYS A 51 -5.80 1.96 17.32
N ASN A 52 -5.37 3.21 17.15
CA ASN A 52 -5.84 4.32 17.97
C ASN A 52 -6.79 5.27 17.21
N GLY A 53 -7.16 4.94 15.97
CA GLY A 53 -8.17 5.70 15.21
C GLY A 53 -7.79 7.15 14.94
N ARG A 54 -6.51 7.41 14.61
CA ARG A 54 -5.94 8.74 14.37
C ARG A 54 -6.10 9.24 12.94
N PHE A 55 -6.58 8.38 12.03
CA PHE A 55 -6.82 8.74 10.63
C PHE A 55 -8.29 9.02 10.41
N THR A 56 -8.56 10.03 9.58
CA THR A 56 -9.90 10.38 9.14
C THR A 56 -10.03 10.15 7.64
N GLU A 57 -11.14 9.58 7.19
CA GLU A 57 -11.36 9.33 5.76
C GLU A 57 -11.38 10.64 4.97
N ARG A 58 -10.85 10.59 3.75
CA ARG A 58 -10.69 11.71 2.80
C ARG A 58 -9.69 12.79 3.22
N GLU A 59 -9.09 12.69 4.40
CA GLU A 59 -7.96 13.55 4.76
C GLU A 59 -6.67 13.14 4.07
N THR A 60 -5.81 14.12 3.81
CA THR A 60 -4.53 13.92 3.11
C THR A 60 -3.37 14.30 4.00
N TYR A 61 -2.47 13.35 4.19
CA TYR A 61 -1.33 13.48 5.09
C TYR A 61 -0.01 13.51 4.31
N ASP A 62 0.94 14.33 4.77
CA ASP A 62 2.33 14.22 4.38
C ASP A 62 2.95 12.91 4.90
N VAL A 63 3.41 12.08 3.98
CA VAL A 63 3.96 10.76 4.27
C VAL A 63 5.34 10.54 3.66
N GLU A 64 6.20 9.91 4.44
CA GLU A 64 7.48 9.35 4.01
C GLU A 64 7.46 7.83 4.19
N LEU A 65 7.86 7.08 3.17
CA LEU A 65 8.11 5.65 3.29
C LEU A 65 9.57 5.40 3.65
N GLN A 66 9.78 4.54 4.65
CA GLN A 66 11.10 4.13 5.09
C GLN A 66 11.23 2.61 5.07
N ILE A 67 12.36 2.11 4.57
CA ILE A 67 12.70 0.68 4.60
C ILE A 67 13.78 0.49 5.64
N LYS A 68 13.48 -0.26 6.72
CA LYS A 68 14.39 -0.50 7.84
C LYS A 68 14.98 0.80 8.41
N GLY A 69 14.14 1.82 8.57
CA GLY A 69 14.52 3.14 9.09
C GLY A 69 15.28 4.06 8.11
N ARG A 70 15.49 3.64 6.86
CA ARG A 70 16.09 4.50 5.82
C ARG A 70 15.02 5.08 4.91
N LEU A 71 15.09 6.37 4.62
CA LEU A 71 14.17 7.05 3.71
C LEU A 71 14.21 6.39 2.32
N PHE A 72 13.06 5.86 1.90
CA PHE A 72 12.88 5.27 0.58
C PHE A 72 12.11 6.22 -0.33
N LEU A 73 11.02 6.81 0.16
CA LEU A 73 10.22 7.77 -0.57
C LEU A 73 9.85 8.92 0.38
N GLY A 74 10.13 10.15 -0.01
CA GLY A 74 9.81 11.34 0.79
C GLY A 74 9.14 12.42 -0.06
N GLY A 75 8.60 13.43 0.61
CA GLY A 75 7.89 14.53 -0.04
C GLY A 75 6.72 14.03 -0.88
N THR A 76 5.87 13.17 -0.28
CA THR A 76 4.66 12.65 -0.93
C THR A 76 3.46 12.82 -0.02
N ARG A 77 2.30 13.02 -0.63
CA ARG A 77 1.03 13.09 0.06
C ARG A 77 0.22 11.83 -0.17
N ALA A 78 -0.49 11.40 0.86
CA ALA A 78 -1.41 10.27 0.75
C ALA A 78 -2.75 10.59 1.41
N MET A 79 -3.82 10.34 0.68
CA MET A 79 -5.19 10.47 1.14
C MET A 79 -5.66 9.17 1.79
N CYS A 80 -6.18 9.28 3.00
CA CYS A 80 -6.90 8.20 3.65
C CYS A 80 -8.18 7.91 2.87
N MET A 81 -8.25 6.73 2.25
CA MET A 81 -9.40 6.31 1.46
C MET A 81 -10.43 5.59 2.30
N ARG A 82 -9.97 4.88 3.34
CA ARG A 82 -10.82 4.03 4.18
C ARG A 82 -10.14 3.75 5.51
N VAL A 83 -10.91 3.82 6.59
CA VAL A 83 -10.52 3.34 7.91
C VAL A 83 -11.40 2.15 8.27
N ARG A 84 -10.80 1.01 8.59
CA ARG A 84 -11.54 -0.19 9.01
C ARG A 84 -11.58 -0.29 10.53
N GLU A 85 -12.62 -0.94 11.05
CA GLU A 85 -12.80 -1.17 12.50
C GLU A 85 -11.68 -2.01 13.12
N ASP A 86 -10.98 -2.83 12.32
CA ASP A 86 -9.81 -3.61 12.73
C ASP A 86 -8.51 -2.79 12.82
N GLY A 87 -8.59 -1.47 12.61
CA GLY A 87 -7.46 -0.54 12.63
C GLY A 87 -6.64 -0.52 11.33
N ILE A 88 -7.08 -1.20 10.27
CA ILE A 88 -6.41 -1.10 8.97
C ILE A 88 -6.85 0.18 8.27
N VAL A 89 -5.89 1.03 7.94
CA VAL A 89 -6.11 2.28 7.20
C VAL A 89 -5.54 2.12 5.80
N GLY A 90 -6.39 2.32 4.79
CA GLY A 90 -5.98 2.30 3.39
C GLY A 90 -5.71 3.71 2.88
N LEU A 91 -4.52 3.95 2.36
CA LEU A 91 -4.12 5.24 1.81
C LEU A 91 -3.76 5.14 0.34
N ASN A 92 -4.12 6.16 -0.44
CA ASN A 92 -3.68 6.33 -1.82
C ASN A 92 -2.81 7.57 -1.93
N PHE A 93 -1.76 7.49 -2.73
CA PHE A 93 -0.96 8.67 -3.04
C PHE A 93 -1.75 9.63 -3.94
N THR A 94 -1.74 10.92 -3.62
CA THR A 94 -2.50 11.93 -4.38
C THR A 94 -1.68 12.62 -5.47
N ASP A 95 -0.36 12.74 -5.29
CA ASP A 95 0.51 13.54 -6.17
C ASP A 95 1.87 12.86 -6.37
N LEU A 96 1.84 11.60 -6.81
CA LEU A 96 3.06 10.89 -7.16
C LEU A 96 3.63 11.40 -8.47
N GLU A 97 4.77 12.08 -8.40
CA GLU A 97 5.60 12.32 -9.57
C GLU A 97 5.93 10.99 -10.27
N ARG A 98 5.96 11.01 -11.61
CA ARG A 98 6.22 9.81 -12.43
C ARG A 98 7.47 9.04 -12.00
N GLN A 99 8.54 9.73 -11.61
CA GLN A 99 9.76 9.06 -11.14
C GLN A 99 9.54 8.30 -9.82
N LYS A 100 8.78 8.88 -8.88
CA LYS A 100 8.43 8.24 -7.61
C LYS A 100 7.53 7.03 -7.84
N GLN A 101 6.59 7.13 -8.78
CA GLN A 101 5.73 6.01 -9.19
C GLN A 101 6.56 4.85 -9.77
N ILE A 102 7.48 5.12 -10.71
CA ILE A 102 8.38 4.10 -11.28
C ILE A 102 9.24 3.45 -10.19
N LYS A 103 9.70 4.24 -9.20
CA LYS A 103 10.48 3.72 -8.07
C LYS A 103 9.66 2.76 -7.21
N LEU A 104 8.40 3.09 -6.94
CA LEU A 104 7.47 2.21 -6.23
C LEU A 104 7.19 0.93 -7.01
N ASP A 105 6.90 1.02 -8.30
CA ASP A 105 6.69 -0.13 -9.18
C ASP A 105 7.88 -1.09 -9.15
N LYS A 106 9.10 -0.56 -9.29
CA LYS A 106 10.33 -1.36 -9.22
C LYS A 106 10.48 -2.07 -7.88
N LEU A 107 10.24 -1.38 -6.76
CA LEU A 107 10.29 -1.98 -5.43
C LEU A 107 9.29 -3.12 -5.31
N VAL A 108 8.03 -2.88 -5.70
CA VAL A 108 6.95 -3.85 -5.63
C VAL A 108 7.29 -5.09 -6.47
N LEU A 109 7.82 -4.91 -7.70
CA LEU A 109 8.27 -6.00 -8.56
C LEU A 109 9.45 -6.79 -7.98
N GLU A 110 10.45 -6.11 -7.40
CA GLU A 110 11.61 -6.76 -6.81
C GLU A 110 11.22 -7.63 -5.60
N VAL A 111 10.36 -7.09 -4.74
CA VAL A 111 9.82 -7.83 -3.59
C VAL A 111 9.01 -9.04 -4.05
N GLN A 112 8.17 -8.89 -5.07
CA GLN A 112 7.44 -10.01 -5.66
C GLN A 112 8.37 -11.12 -6.16
N LYS A 113 9.39 -10.78 -6.95
CA LYS A 113 10.37 -11.74 -7.47
C LYS A 113 11.06 -12.50 -6.33
N ARG A 114 11.46 -11.79 -5.26
CA ARG A 114 12.10 -12.37 -4.09
C ARG A 114 11.17 -13.32 -3.33
N LEU A 115 9.90 -12.96 -3.16
CA LEU A 115 8.91 -13.82 -2.51
C LEU A 115 8.65 -15.10 -3.33
N ILE A 116 8.58 -15.00 -4.66
CA ILE A 116 8.44 -16.18 -5.53
C ILE A 116 9.65 -17.10 -5.39
N ALA A 117 10.87 -16.56 -5.42
CA ALA A 117 12.10 -17.35 -5.25
C ALA A 117 12.14 -18.06 -3.88
N LEU A 118 11.75 -17.38 -2.80
CA LEU A 118 11.67 -17.99 -1.46
C LEU A 118 10.62 -19.10 -1.40
N ARG A 119 9.45 -18.91 -2.04
CA ARG A 119 8.40 -19.94 -2.10
C ARG A 119 8.82 -21.17 -2.90
N LYS A 120 9.52 -20.99 -4.02
CA LYS A 120 10.05 -22.10 -4.82
C LYS A 120 11.05 -22.94 -4.03
N LYS A 121 12.03 -22.30 -3.38
CA LYS A 121 13.00 -22.99 -2.52
C LYS A 121 12.35 -23.80 -1.39
N LYS A 122 11.28 -23.27 -0.77
CA LYS A 122 10.53 -24.00 0.27
C LYS A 122 9.80 -25.23 -0.26
N ARG A 123 9.38 -25.24 -1.54
CA ARG A 123 8.71 -26.38 -2.17
C ARG A 123 9.67 -27.46 -2.64
N GLU A 124 10.92 -27.09 -2.91
CA GLU A 124 11.98 -28.04 -3.34
C GLU A 124 12.68 -28.72 -2.14
N GLN A 125 12.48 -28.21 -0.93
CA GLN A 125 13.12 -28.69 0.32
C GLN A 125 12.15 -29.46 1.24
N GLY A 126 10.89 -29.63 0.85
CA GLY A 126 9.88 -30.40 1.58
C GLY A 126 9.30 -31.49 0.68
#